data_AF-A0AAE6EF98-F1
#
_entry.id   AF-A0AAE6EF98-F1
#
_cell.length_a   1.000
_cell.length_b   1.000
_cell.length_c   1.000
_cell.angle_alpha   90.00
_cell.angle_beta   90.00
_cell.angle_gamma   90.00
#
_symmetry.space_group_name_H-M   'P 1'
#
loop_
_entity.id
_entity.type
_entity.pdbx_description
1 polymer ?
#
loop_
_entity_poly.entity_id
_entity_poly.type
_entity_poly.pdbx_seq_one_letter_code
_entity_poly.pdbx_strand_id
1 'polypeptide(L)'
;MSRTGFAPLFPAVIVPVLMLALSGCNTTEALTPQVNVGHNASQSTPVTQGDLDQMAAAADRAPAGAPATTTSVPAYAPQNSLQAQAQALSSGSQYGEPLRQTPNTAQPPAAAPAQQTASLAPASSANSIRFLPIIGAPVQAVTPLSRQLGAEARAKGLTIRASNDNSAENILKGYFSAFADGSKVNIVYVWDVLDANGVRLHRLQGQETVAAKGSDPWAAATDTVMQDIAAKTLNDYTSWKHSQRG
;
A
#
# COMPACT_ATOMS: atom_id res chain seq x y z
N MET A 1 -29.22 54.34 51.26
CA MET A 1 -28.78 53.62 50.05
C MET A 1 -27.65 52.69 50.49
N SER A 2 -27.98 51.48 50.96
CA SER A 2 -27.98 50.24 50.16
C SER A 2 -26.54 49.85 49.75
N ARG A 3 -25.89 48.88 50.40
CA ARG A 3 -25.90 47.42 50.07
C ARG A 3 -25.34 47.20 48.64
N THR A 4 -24.30 46.42 48.33
CA THR A 4 -23.88 45.08 48.80
C THR A 4 -22.58 44.67 48.08
N GLY A 5 -21.74 43.83 48.72
CA GLY A 5 -21.14 42.62 48.10
C GLY A 5 -19.78 42.77 47.41
N PHE A 6 -18.91 41.77 47.36
CA PHE A 6 -18.92 40.41 47.89
C PHE A 6 -17.47 39.90 47.75
N ALA A 7 -16.86 39.39 48.83
CA ALA A 7 -15.54 38.75 48.77
C ALA A 7 -15.71 37.26 48.38
N PRO A 8 -14.85 36.69 47.51
CA PRO A 8 -14.91 35.25 47.24
C PRO A 8 -14.19 34.47 48.35
N LEU A 9 -15.01 33.80 49.18
CA LEU A 9 -14.61 32.70 50.04
C LEU A 9 -14.39 31.46 49.16
N PHE A 10 -13.16 30.92 49.15
CA PHE A 10 -12.86 29.60 48.59
C PHE A 10 -13.20 28.52 49.63
N PRO A 11 -14.16 27.61 49.38
CA PRO A 11 -14.33 26.46 50.24
C PRO A 11 -13.31 25.37 49.87
N ALA A 12 -12.58 24.94 50.88
CA ALA A 12 -11.73 23.76 50.88
C ALA A 12 -12.53 22.50 50.48
N VAL A 13 -12.11 21.84 49.41
CA VAL A 13 -12.57 20.49 49.07
C VAL A 13 -11.55 19.51 49.62
N ILE A 14 -11.91 18.90 50.75
CA ILE A 14 -11.21 17.77 51.36
C ILE A 14 -11.56 16.53 50.53
N VAL A 15 -10.58 15.98 49.81
CA VAL A 15 -10.71 14.71 49.08
C VAL A 15 -10.22 13.58 49.98
N PRO A 16 -11.09 12.71 50.52
CA PRO A 16 -10.63 11.46 51.12
C PRO A 16 -10.24 10.49 50.01
N VAL A 17 -8.94 10.25 49.90
CA VAL A 17 -8.33 9.22 49.03
C VAL A 17 -8.74 7.84 49.55
N LEU A 18 -9.71 7.22 48.88
CA LEU A 18 -10.10 5.83 49.10
C LEU A 18 -9.11 4.92 48.36
N MET A 19 -8.21 4.28 49.12
CA MET A 19 -7.29 3.25 48.65
C MET A 19 -8.05 2.01 48.19
N LEU A 20 -8.14 1.79 46.87
CA LEU A 20 -8.59 0.54 46.27
C LEU A 20 -7.43 -0.45 46.21
N ALA A 21 -7.56 -1.57 46.93
CA ALA A 21 -6.61 -2.67 46.91
C ALA A 21 -6.62 -3.39 45.55
N LEU A 22 -5.49 -3.36 44.84
CA LEU A 22 -5.28 -4.19 43.65
C LEU A 22 -5.02 -5.64 44.08
N SER A 23 -6.08 -6.46 44.06
CA SER A 23 -5.97 -7.91 44.05
C SER A 23 -6.35 -8.41 42.66
N GLY A 24 -5.37 -8.44 41.75
CA GLY A 24 -5.50 -9.03 40.43
C GLY A 24 -4.52 -10.18 40.29
N CYS A 25 -5.02 -11.40 40.44
CA CYS A 25 -4.27 -12.64 40.29
C CYS A 25 -3.74 -12.79 38.85
N ASN A 26 -2.48 -13.17 38.77
CA ASN A 26 -1.78 -13.61 37.57
C ASN A 26 -2.36 -14.99 37.14
N THR A 27 -2.78 -15.16 35.90
CA THR A 27 -3.02 -16.48 35.31
C THR A 27 -2.26 -16.57 34.00
N THR A 28 -1.17 -17.32 34.10
CA THR A 28 -0.30 -17.84 33.06
C THR A 28 -1.07 -18.61 32.00
N GLU A 29 -0.65 -18.37 30.75
CA GLU A 29 -0.58 -19.24 29.58
C GLU A 29 -1.54 -20.44 29.42
N ALA A 30 -2.10 -20.50 28.22
CA ALA A 30 -2.28 -21.70 27.38
C ALA A 30 -3.73 -21.88 26.92
N LEU A 31 -4.08 -21.21 25.82
CA LEU A 31 -5.04 -21.72 24.83
C LEU A 31 -4.62 -21.19 23.46
N THR A 32 -3.58 -21.82 22.90
CA THR A 32 -3.44 -21.98 21.46
C THR A 32 -4.80 -22.40 20.89
N PRO A 33 -5.43 -21.64 19.98
CA PRO A 33 -6.56 -22.16 19.25
C PRO A 33 -6.05 -23.32 18.39
N GLN A 34 -6.46 -24.54 18.72
CA GLN A 34 -6.40 -25.67 17.80
C GLN A 34 -7.30 -25.32 16.62
N VAL A 35 -6.71 -24.82 15.54
CA VAL A 35 -7.41 -24.65 14.27
C VAL A 35 -7.75 -26.03 13.74
N ASN A 36 -9.00 -26.42 13.95
CA ASN A 36 -9.62 -27.56 13.27
C ASN A 36 -9.80 -27.17 11.80
N VAL A 37 -8.82 -27.52 10.96
CA VAL A 37 -8.89 -27.32 9.52
C VAL A 37 -9.80 -28.39 8.92
N GLY A 38 -10.70 -27.97 8.03
CA GLY A 38 -11.76 -28.77 7.44
C GLY A 38 -11.33 -30.16 6.96
N HIS A 39 -12.22 -31.12 7.19
CA HIS A 39 -12.13 -32.50 6.74
C HIS A 39 -12.40 -32.59 5.23
N ASN A 40 -11.41 -32.24 4.42
CA ASN A 40 -11.34 -32.66 3.02
C ASN A 40 -10.19 -33.68 2.91
N ALA A 41 -10.58 -34.96 2.95
CA ALA A 41 -9.70 -36.12 2.80
C ALA A 41 -9.17 -36.28 1.35
N SER A 42 -8.53 -35.25 0.84
CA SER A 42 -7.68 -35.33 -0.35
C SER A 42 -6.27 -34.96 0.09
N GLN A 43 -5.52 -35.97 0.52
CA GLN A 43 -4.08 -35.81 0.71
C GLN A 43 -3.46 -35.53 -0.65
N SER A 44 -2.99 -34.30 -0.87
CA SER A 44 -2.17 -33.98 -2.03
C SER A 44 -0.89 -34.81 -1.94
N THR A 45 -0.72 -35.76 -2.84
CA THR A 45 0.54 -36.51 -2.94
C THR A 45 1.65 -35.57 -3.41
N PRO A 46 2.88 -35.70 -2.91
CA PRO A 46 4.00 -34.92 -3.39
C PRO A 46 4.18 -35.15 -4.90
N VAL A 47 4.40 -34.06 -5.64
CA VAL A 47 4.70 -34.10 -7.07
C VAL A 47 5.91 -35.01 -7.27
N THR A 48 5.73 -36.07 -8.04
CA THR A 48 6.80 -37.04 -8.33
C THR A 48 7.49 -36.63 -9.63
N GLN A 49 8.75 -37.00 -9.80
CA GLN A 49 9.52 -36.64 -11.00
C GLN A 49 8.87 -37.09 -12.32
N GLY A 50 8.11 -38.19 -12.31
CA GLY A 50 7.32 -38.64 -13.47
C GLY A 50 6.13 -37.73 -13.82
N ASP A 51 5.51 -37.07 -12.84
CA ASP A 51 4.43 -36.11 -13.07
C ASP A 51 4.96 -34.85 -13.78
N LEU A 52 6.17 -34.42 -13.37
CA LEU A 52 6.88 -33.31 -14.00
C LEU A 52 7.26 -33.62 -15.46
N ASP A 53 7.75 -34.84 -15.71
CA ASP A 53 8.12 -35.31 -17.06
C ASP A 53 6.89 -35.41 -17.98
N GLN A 54 5.75 -35.86 -17.44
CA GLN A 54 4.48 -35.95 -18.17
C GLN A 54 3.91 -34.58 -18.53
N MET A 55 4.06 -33.58 -17.64
CA MET A 55 3.67 -32.21 -17.92
C MET A 55 4.57 -31.56 -18.98
N ALA A 56 5.87 -31.87 -18.97
CA ALA A 56 6.82 -31.43 -20.00
C ALA A 56 6.51 -32.05 -21.37
N ALA A 57 6.18 -33.35 -21.41
CA ALA A 57 5.80 -34.05 -22.64
C ALA A 57 4.45 -33.59 -23.20
N ALA A 58 3.54 -33.12 -22.35
CA ALA A 58 2.26 -32.56 -22.77
C ALA A 58 2.41 -31.18 -23.46
N ALA A 59 3.42 -30.40 -23.08
CA ALA A 59 3.73 -29.12 -23.72
C ALA A 59 4.33 -29.28 -25.13
N ASP A 60 5.02 -30.39 -25.39
CA ASP A 60 5.62 -30.71 -26.69
C ASP A 60 4.61 -31.26 -27.71
N ARG A 61 3.50 -31.86 -27.25
CA ARG A 61 2.40 -32.36 -28.10
C ARG A 61 1.35 -31.29 -28.41
N ALA A 62 1.75 -30.20 -29.05
CA ALA A 62 0.81 -29.38 -29.81
C ALA A 62 0.78 -29.88 -31.28
N PRO A 63 -0.37 -30.30 -31.85
CA PRO A 63 -0.43 -30.76 -33.22
C PRO A 63 -0.13 -29.62 -34.21
N ALA A 64 0.84 -29.83 -35.10
CA ALA A 64 1.05 -28.98 -36.26
C ALA A 64 -0.08 -29.18 -37.26
N GLY A 65 -0.95 -28.17 -37.47
CA GLY A 65 -1.86 -28.15 -38.62
C GLY A 65 -3.30 -27.65 -38.43
N ALA A 66 -3.60 -26.74 -37.51
CA ALA A 66 -4.92 -26.07 -37.48
C ALA A 66 -4.87 -24.70 -38.19
N PRO A 67 -5.84 -24.35 -39.06
CA PRO A 67 -5.87 -23.06 -39.75
C PRO A 67 -6.06 -21.91 -38.76
N ALA A 68 -5.27 -20.85 -38.96
CA ALA A 68 -5.17 -19.71 -38.07
C ALA A 68 -6.47 -18.88 -38.02
N THR A 69 -7.10 -18.85 -36.86
CA THR A 69 -7.96 -17.73 -36.43
C THR A 69 -7.34 -17.09 -35.20
N THR A 70 -6.72 -15.93 -35.41
CA THR A 70 -6.58 -14.80 -34.49
C THR A 70 -6.56 -15.09 -32.98
N THR A 71 -5.36 -15.15 -32.39
CA THR A 71 -4.91 -14.40 -31.20
C THR A 71 -3.53 -14.96 -30.82
N SER A 72 -2.47 -14.29 -31.26
CA SER A 72 -1.09 -14.64 -30.91
C SER A 72 -0.80 -14.24 -29.46
N VAL A 73 -0.80 -15.21 -28.56
CA VAL A 73 -0.14 -15.11 -27.25
C VAL A 73 1.31 -15.59 -27.46
N PRO A 74 2.35 -14.75 -27.28
CA PRO A 74 3.72 -15.20 -27.45
C PRO A 74 4.05 -16.27 -26.39
N ALA A 75 4.40 -17.46 -26.86
CA ALA A 75 4.94 -18.53 -26.04
C ALA A 75 6.27 -18.08 -25.44
N TYR A 76 6.36 -18.06 -24.10
CA TYR A 76 7.59 -17.77 -23.39
C TYR A 76 8.52 -18.98 -23.52
N ALA A 77 9.44 -18.94 -24.48
CA ALA A 77 10.53 -19.93 -24.54
C ALA A 77 11.48 -19.70 -23.35
N PRO A 78 11.97 -20.76 -22.67
CA PRO A 78 12.88 -20.60 -21.54
C PRO A 78 14.20 -19.99 -22.01
N GLN A 79 14.45 -18.72 -21.65
CA GLN A 79 15.65 -17.95 -22.01
C GLN A 79 16.96 -18.44 -21.36
N ASN A 80 16.96 -19.57 -20.65
CA ASN A 80 18.08 -19.99 -19.82
C ASN A 80 18.57 -21.41 -20.10
N SER A 81 18.58 -21.83 -21.36
CA SER A 81 19.29 -23.05 -21.76
C SER A 81 20.80 -22.81 -21.81
N LEU A 82 21.58 -23.75 -21.27
CA LEU A 82 23.06 -23.73 -21.32
C LEU A 82 23.59 -23.58 -22.75
N GLN A 83 22.87 -24.14 -23.74
CA GLN A 83 23.16 -23.94 -25.16
C GLN A 83 23.06 -22.45 -25.59
N ALA A 84 22.04 -21.72 -25.14
CA ALA A 84 21.87 -20.30 -25.47
C ALA A 84 22.97 -19.43 -24.84
N GLN A 85 23.43 -19.78 -23.64
CA GLN A 85 24.58 -19.12 -23.01
C GLN A 85 25.90 -19.40 -23.76
N ALA A 86 26.13 -20.65 -24.18
CA ALA A 86 27.33 -21.00 -24.94
C ALA A 86 27.40 -20.28 -26.31
N GLN A 87 26.26 -20.04 -26.95
CA GLN A 87 26.18 -19.27 -28.20
C GLN A 87 26.41 -17.76 -27.97
N ALA A 88 25.90 -17.19 -26.87
CA ALA A 88 26.12 -15.78 -26.54
C ALA A 88 27.59 -15.46 -26.19
N LEU A 89 28.32 -16.42 -25.59
CA LEU A 89 29.74 -16.28 -25.26
C LEU A 89 30.67 -16.45 -26.47
N SER A 90 30.23 -17.19 -27.50
CA SER A 90 31.01 -17.41 -28.73
C SER A 90 30.74 -16.34 -29.79
N SER A 91 29.55 -15.72 -29.80
CA SER A 91 29.26 -14.52 -30.58
C SER A 91 29.59 -13.26 -29.79
N GLY A 92 30.88 -12.95 -29.59
CA GLY A 92 31.26 -11.65 -29.09
C GLY A 92 30.91 -10.55 -30.12
N SER A 93 29.73 -9.93 -30.01
CA SER A 93 29.46 -8.54 -30.44
C SER A 93 28.02 -8.08 -30.21
N GLN A 94 27.94 -6.77 -29.95
CA GLN A 94 26.79 -5.87 -29.85
C GLN A 94 25.50 -6.23 -30.60
N TYR A 95 24.40 -5.91 -29.90
CA TYR A 95 23.02 -5.68 -30.32
C TYR A 95 22.83 -5.22 -31.78
N GLY A 96 21.92 -5.90 -32.49
CA GLY A 96 21.54 -5.63 -33.88
C GLY A 96 20.52 -4.50 -34.05
N GLU A 97 20.93 -3.48 -34.82
CA GLU A 97 20.09 -2.55 -35.58
C GLU A 97 19.60 -3.21 -36.89
N PRO A 98 18.43 -2.86 -37.45
CA PRO A 98 18.07 -3.23 -38.81
C PRO A 98 18.74 -2.30 -39.85
N LEU A 99 19.42 -2.91 -40.83
CA LEU A 99 20.11 -2.24 -41.93
C LEU A 99 19.17 -1.36 -42.78
N ARG A 100 19.63 -0.12 -43.07
CA ARG A 100 19.22 0.64 -44.27
C ARG A 100 20.45 0.93 -45.13
N GLN A 101 20.41 0.45 -46.36
CA GLN A 101 21.43 0.64 -47.39
C GLN A 101 21.18 1.94 -48.16
N THR A 102 22.17 2.83 -48.25
CA THR A 102 22.43 3.74 -49.39
C THR A 102 23.91 4.15 -49.44
N PRO A 103 24.48 4.43 -50.63
CA PRO A 103 25.93 4.40 -50.87
C PRO A 103 26.71 5.68 -50.50
N ASN A 104 27.91 5.42 -49.95
CA ASN A 104 29.14 6.21 -49.82
C ASN A 104 29.19 7.69 -50.27
N THR A 105 29.49 8.55 -49.30
CA THR A 105 30.53 9.60 -49.39
C THR A 105 31.38 9.56 -48.13
N ALA A 106 32.71 9.46 -48.30
CA ALA A 106 33.67 9.34 -47.22
C ALA A 106 33.80 10.65 -46.43
N GLN A 107 33.60 10.58 -45.11
CA GLN A 107 33.97 11.63 -44.14
C GLN A 107 34.85 11.04 -43.01
N PRO A 108 35.85 11.78 -42.50
CA PRO A 108 36.76 11.30 -41.44
C PRO A 108 36.03 11.00 -40.11
N PRO A 109 36.60 10.16 -39.22
CA PRO A 109 35.92 9.73 -38.01
C PRO A 109 35.79 10.90 -37.00
N ALA A 110 34.58 11.41 -36.83
CA ALA A 110 34.23 12.28 -35.72
C ALA A 110 34.07 11.42 -34.46
N ALA A 111 34.70 11.86 -33.37
CA ALA A 111 34.66 11.22 -32.06
C ALA A 111 33.23 10.97 -31.58
N ALA A 112 32.99 9.76 -31.07
CA ALA A 112 31.73 9.42 -30.40
C ALA A 112 31.50 10.34 -29.19
N PRO A 113 30.29 10.92 -29.02
CA PRO A 113 29.95 11.57 -27.78
C PRO A 113 29.95 10.51 -26.66
N ALA A 114 30.70 10.81 -25.59
CA ALA A 114 30.65 10.02 -24.36
C ALA A 114 29.18 9.87 -23.94
N GLN A 115 28.72 8.63 -23.83
CA GLN A 115 27.46 8.33 -23.16
C GLN A 115 27.62 8.77 -21.70
N GLN A 116 27.12 9.96 -21.43
CA GLN A 116 26.96 10.47 -20.09
C GLN A 116 25.88 9.60 -19.45
N THR A 117 26.32 8.54 -18.76
CA THR A 117 25.49 7.80 -17.83
C THR A 117 24.95 8.86 -16.87
N ALA A 118 23.68 9.23 -17.06
CA ALA A 118 22.99 10.11 -16.14
C ALA A 118 22.95 9.35 -14.81
N SER A 119 23.88 9.68 -13.93
CA SER A 119 23.79 9.34 -12.53
C SER A 119 22.45 9.91 -12.05
N LEU A 120 21.46 9.03 -11.87
CA LEU A 120 20.23 9.35 -11.17
C LEU A 120 20.65 9.99 -9.85
N ALA A 121 20.32 11.27 -9.68
CA ALA A 121 20.47 11.93 -8.39
C ALA A 121 19.83 11.01 -7.33
N PRO A 122 20.40 10.89 -6.12
CA PRO A 122 19.79 10.10 -5.07
C PRO A 122 18.32 10.52 -4.96
N ALA A 123 17.41 9.55 -5.06
CA ALA A 123 15.98 9.80 -4.97
C ALA A 123 15.76 10.56 -3.65
N SER A 124 15.49 11.86 -3.77
CA SER A 124 15.29 12.71 -2.62
C SER A 124 14.13 12.13 -1.82
N SER A 125 14.34 11.89 -0.53
CA SER A 125 13.25 11.52 0.39
C SER A 125 12.12 12.57 0.36
N ALA A 126 12.43 13.79 -0.08
CA ALA A 126 11.47 14.82 -0.41
C ALA A 126 10.37 14.30 -1.35
N ASN A 127 9.15 14.54 -0.93
CA ASN A 127 7.89 14.14 -1.54
C ASN A 127 7.60 12.63 -1.53
N SER A 128 8.08 11.92 -0.50
CA SER A 128 7.72 10.53 -0.25
C SER A 128 6.78 10.35 0.95
N ILE A 129 5.89 9.36 0.84
CA ILE A 129 4.86 9.06 1.83
C ILE A 129 4.81 7.57 2.11
N ARG A 130 4.56 7.21 3.37
CA ARG A 130 4.27 5.83 3.78
C ARG A 130 2.94 5.78 4.52
N PHE A 131 2.12 4.78 4.20
CA PHE A 131 0.89 4.49 4.93
C PHE A 131 1.12 3.35 5.91
N LEU A 132 0.77 3.58 7.18
CA LEU A 132 0.70 2.53 8.19
C LEU A 132 -0.65 1.82 8.14
N PRO A 133 -0.76 0.60 8.71
CA PRO A 133 -2.03 -0.09 8.87
C PRO A 133 -3.09 0.81 9.52
N ILE A 134 -4.31 0.73 9.01
CA ILE A 134 -5.46 1.51 9.49
C ILE A 134 -6.04 0.84 10.73
N ILE A 135 -6.33 1.64 11.75
CA ILE A 135 -6.86 1.18 13.03
C ILE A 135 -8.35 1.52 13.10
N GLY A 136 -9.16 0.56 13.57
CA GLY A 136 -10.59 0.77 13.86
C GLY A 136 -11.55 0.56 12.69
N ALA A 137 -11.05 0.26 11.49
CA ALA A 137 -11.86 -0.10 10.32
C ALA A 137 -11.67 -1.58 9.92
N PRO A 138 -12.74 -2.28 9.50
CA PRO A 138 -12.63 -3.64 8.99
C PRO A 138 -11.96 -3.67 7.61
N VAL A 139 -11.37 -4.82 7.25
CA VAL A 139 -10.66 -5.02 5.98
C VAL A 139 -11.53 -4.66 4.76
N GLN A 140 -12.84 -4.89 4.84
CA GLN A 140 -13.79 -4.57 3.77
C GLN A 140 -13.83 -3.08 3.44
N ALA A 141 -13.71 -2.21 4.45
CA ALA A 141 -13.65 -0.75 4.27
C ALA A 141 -12.22 -0.28 3.94
N VAL A 142 -11.21 -0.93 4.54
CA VAL A 142 -9.79 -0.56 4.35
C VAL A 142 -9.28 -0.88 2.94
N THR A 143 -9.77 -1.96 2.33
CA THR A 143 -9.32 -2.39 0.99
C THR A 143 -9.55 -1.32 -0.10
N PRO A 144 -10.78 -0.80 -0.30
CA PRO A 144 -11.00 0.28 -1.26
C PRO A 144 -10.32 1.59 -0.86
N LEU A 145 -10.27 1.92 0.45
CA LEU A 145 -9.56 3.10 0.97
C LEU A 145 -8.08 3.07 0.58
N SER A 146 -7.37 1.98 0.91
CA SER A 146 -5.93 1.85 0.67
C SER A 146 -5.55 1.89 -0.80
N ARG A 147 -6.33 1.23 -1.66
CA ARG A 147 -6.19 1.31 -3.12
C ARG A 147 -6.28 2.76 -3.60
N GLN A 148 -7.30 3.49 -3.13
CA GLN A 148 -7.51 4.88 -3.55
C GLN A 148 -6.46 5.83 -2.99
N LEU A 149 -6.05 5.68 -1.73
CA LEU A 149 -4.92 6.45 -1.17
C LEU A 149 -3.66 6.28 -2.03
N GLY A 150 -3.40 5.06 -2.49
CA GLY A 150 -2.27 4.78 -3.37
C GLY A 150 -2.42 5.41 -4.76
N ALA A 151 -3.62 5.40 -5.35
CA ALA A 151 -3.89 6.04 -6.63
C ALA A 151 -3.74 7.56 -6.55
N GLU A 152 -4.41 8.18 -5.57
CA GLU A 152 -4.39 9.63 -5.32
C GLU A 152 -2.99 10.14 -4.99
N ALA A 153 -2.23 9.41 -4.17
CA ALA A 153 -0.87 9.80 -3.83
C ALA A 153 0.03 9.85 -5.07
N ARG A 154 -0.05 8.83 -5.95
CA ARG A 154 0.72 8.83 -7.20
C ARG A 154 0.26 9.91 -8.16
N ALA A 155 -1.06 10.15 -8.28
CA ALA A 155 -1.60 11.22 -9.09
C ALA A 155 -1.12 12.61 -8.64
N LYS A 156 -0.84 12.78 -7.34
CA LYS A 156 -0.28 13.99 -6.73
C LYS A 156 1.25 14.04 -6.73
N GLY A 157 1.92 13.10 -7.41
CA GLY A 157 3.38 13.05 -7.52
C GLY A 157 4.11 12.60 -6.24
N LEU A 158 3.41 11.96 -5.30
CA LEU A 158 4.02 11.40 -4.09
C LEU A 158 4.64 10.04 -4.40
N THR A 159 5.87 9.84 -3.94
CA THR A 159 6.52 8.52 -3.98
C THR A 159 6.06 7.68 -2.79
N ILE A 160 5.37 6.57 -3.04
CA ILE A 160 4.91 5.68 -1.97
C ILE A 160 6.05 4.75 -1.56
N ARG A 161 6.36 4.73 -0.25
CA ARG A 161 7.30 3.77 0.35
C ARG A 161 6.54 2.59 0.96
N ALA A 162 7.21 1.44 1.01
CA ALA A 162 6.63 0.25 1.61
C ALA A 162 6.30 0.48 3.10
N SER A 163 5.28 -0.20 3.62
CA SER A 163 4.84 -0.02 5.01
C SER A 163 5.83 -0.50 6.07
N ASN A 164 6.99 -1.05 5.70
CA ASN A 164 8.11 -1.37 6.56
C ASN A 164 9.36 -0.49 6.31
N ASP A 165 9.30 0.44 5.38
CA ASP A 165 10.41 1.30 4.98
C ASP A 165 10.37 2.64 5.75
N ASN A 166 11.38 2.90 6.58
CA ASN A 166 11.43 4.11 7.43
C ASN A 166 12.04 5.34 6.73
N SER A 167 12.29 5.29 5.42
CA SER A 167 12.93 6.40 4.68
C SER A 167 11.94 7.42 4.08
N ALA A 168 10.64 7.29 4.35
CA ALA A 168 9.64 8.24 3.88
C ALA A 168 9.76 9.61 4.59
N GLU A 169 9.59 10.71 3.86
CA GLU A 169 9.54 12.07 4.46
C GLU A 169 8.40 12.18 5.46
N ASN A 170 7.21 11.67 5.09
CA ASN A 170 6.07 11.64 6.00
C ASN A 170 5.45 10.25 6.10
N ILE A 171 4.96 9.94 7.30
CA ILE A 171 4.27 8.70 7.62
C ILE A 171 2.83 9.06 8.01
N LEU A 172 1.85 8.42 7.37
CA LEU A 172 0.43 8.58 7.68
C LEU A 172 -0.08 7.39 8.47
N LYS A 173 -0.67 7.67 9.63
CA LYS A 173 -1.30 6.68 10.50
C LYS A 173 -2.77 7.01 10.67
N GLY A 174 -3.64 6.12 10.17
CA GLY A 174 -5.09 6.34 10.12
C GLY A 174 -5.85 5.67 11.25
N TYR A 175 -6.82 6.40 11.80
CA TYR A 175 -7.75 5.96 12.84
C TYR A 175 -9.16 6.23 12.38
N PHE A 176 -10.00 5.20 12.41
CA PHE A 176 -11.36 5.27 11.89
C PHE A 176 -12.36 4.74 12.91
N SER A 177 -13.56 5.32 12.90
CA SER A 177 -14.71 4.87 13.67
C SER A 177 -15.96 5.04 12.82
N ALA A 178 -16.91 4.12 12.95
CA ALA A 178 -18.23 4.24 12.35
C ALA A 178 -19.29 3.97 13.41
N PHE A 179 -20.29 4.84 13.51
CA PHE A 179 -21.39 4.69 14.44
C PHE A 179 -22.71 5.16 13.83
N ALA A 180 -23.80 4.48 14.20
CA ALA A 180 -25.14 4.85 13.79
C ALA A 180 -25.62 6.11 14.53
N ASP A 181 -26.33 6.96 13.82
CA ASP A 181 -26.96 8.20 14.30
C ASP A 181 -28.35 8.32 13.63
N GLY A 182 -29.36 7.77 14.30
CA GLY A 182 -30.72 7.65 13.76
C GLY A 182 -30.75 6.81 12.47
N SER A 183 -31.17 7.42 11.36
CA SER A 183 -31.21 6.78 10.03
C SER A 183 -29.89 6.92 9.24
N LYS A 184 -28.86 7.47 9.86
CA LYS A 184 -27.55 7.74 9.26
C LYS A 184 -26.46 6.95 9.98
N VAL A 185 -25.31 6.85 9.34
CA VAL A 185 -24.05 6.42 9.94
C VAL A 185 -23.03 7.54 9.75
N ASN A 186 -22.32 7.87 10.81
CA ASN A 186 -21.19 8.78 10.79
C ASN A 186 -19.88 7.96 10.80
N ILE A 187 -19.08 8.12 9.75
CA ILE A 187 -17.74 7.56 9.64
C ILE A 187 -16.77 8.69 9.94
N VAL A 188 -16.10 8.64 11.09
CA VAL A 188 -15.12 9.63 11.52
C VAL A 188 -13.73 9.07 11.26
N TYR A 189 -12.86 9.89 10.67
CA TYR A 189 -11.49 9.52 10.37
C TYR A 189 -10.49 10.59 10.84
N VAL A 190 -9.39 10.12 11.39
CA VAL A 190 -8.27 10.95 11.86
C VAL A 190 -6.97 10.35 11.34
N TRP A 191 -6.12 11.20 10.80
CA TRP A 191 -4.79 10.84 10.33
C TRP A 191 -3.75 11.63 11.09
N ASP A 192 -2.83 10.93 11.75
CA ASP A 192 -1.61 11.55 12.24
C ASP A 192 -0.58 11.56 11.10
N VAL A 193 -0.05 12.74 10.81
CA VAL A 193 1.08 12.94 9.90
C VAL A 193 2.33 13.03 10.75
N LEU A 194 3.23 12.07 10.57
CA LEU A 194 4.46 11.92 11.34
C LEU A 194 5.68 12.19 10.45
N ASP A 195 6.79 12.60 11.05
CA ASP A 195 8.10 12.62 10.39
C ASP A 195 8.72 11.20 10.32
N ALA A 196 9.91 11.10 9.74
CA ALA A 196 10.66 9.85 9.65
C ALA A 196 11.04 9.24 11.03
N ASN A 197 11.07 10.05 12.09
CA ASN A 197 11.35 9.62 13.47
C ASN A 197 10.07 9.20 14.21
N GLY A 198 8.89 9.31 13.58
CA GLY A 198 7.59 9.03 14.20
C GLY A 198 7.04 10.16 15.06
N VAL A 199 7.67 11.34 15.04
CA VAL A 199 7.16 12.54 15.73
C VAL A 199 5.99 13.10 14.94
N ARG A 200 4.86 13.37 15.63
CA ARG A 200 3.68 13.92 14.97
C ARG A 200 3.90 15.39 14.60
N LEU A 201 3.83 15.66 13.31
CA LEU A 201 3.90 16.99 12.71
C LEU A 201 2.53 17.64 12.61
N HIS A 202 1.50 16.85 12.27
CA HIS A 202 0.16 17.37 12.03
C HIS A 202 -0.92 16.31 12.23
N ARG A 203 -2.17 16.76 12.27
CA ARG A 203 -3.35 15.90 12.35
C ARG A 203 -4.39 16.37 11.34
N LEU A 204 -4.76 15.47 10.42
CA LEU A 204 -5.88 15.64 9.51
C LEU A 204 -7.08 14.90 10.09
N GLN A 205 -8.28 15.43 9.88
CA GLN A 205 -9.49 14.79 10.38
C GLN A 205 -10.68 15.16 9.51
N GLY A 206 -11.66 14.27 9.48
CA GLY A 206 -12.92 14.52 8.80
C GLY A 206 -13.98 13.52 9.19
N GLN A 207 -15.16 13.71 8.62
CA GLN A 207 -16.30 12.84 8.82
C GLN A 207 -17.08 12.69 7.51
N GLU A 208 -17.63 11.50 7.30
CA GLU A 208 -18.57 11.22 6.23
C GLU A 208 -19.89 10.74 6.84
N THR A 209 -21.00 11.38 6.48
CA THR A 209 -22.33 10.98 6.93
C THR A 209 -23.07 10.32 5.77
N VAL A 210 -23.46 9.07 5.95
CA VAL A 210 -24.11 8.25 4.92
C VAL A 210 -25.43 7.67 5.45
N ALA A 211 -26.31 7.24 4.56
CA ALA A 211 -27.52 6.53 4.98
C ALA A 211 -27.15 5.17 5.61
N ALA A 212 -27.79 4.83 6.73
CA ALA A 212 -27.56 3.56 7.39
C ALA A 212 -27.98 2.38 6.49
N LYS A 213 -27.24 1.26 6.58
CA LYS A 213 -27.52 0.02 5.85
C LYS A 213 -27.51 -1.17 6.81
N GLY A 214 -28.64 -1.44 7.44
CA GLY A 214 -28.74 -2.48 8.46
C GLY A 214 -28.19 -2.03 9.82
N SER A 215 -27.91 -2.99 10.69
CA SER A 215 -27.47 -2.74 12.08
C SER A 215 -25.97 -2.51 12.23
N ASP A 216 -25.16 -3.00 11.29
CA ASP A 216 -23.71 -2.78 11.30
C ASP A 216 -23.41 -1.39 10.70
N PRO A 217 -22.82 -0.45 11.45
CA PRO A 217 -22.45 0.85 10.91
C PRO A 217 -21.46 0.73 9.73
N TRP A 218 -20.58 -0.26 9.72
CA TRP A 218 -19.63 -0.46 8.63
C TRP A 218 -20.26 -0.91 7.32
N ALA A 219 -21.48 -1.45 7.34
CA ALA A 219 -22.21 -1.80 6.11
C ALA A 219 -22.59 -0.58 5.27
N ALA A 220 -22.60 0.63 5.86
CA ALA A 220 -22.81 1.87 5.13
C ALA A 220 -21.54 2.39 4.43
N ALA A 221 -20.35 1.91 4.83
CA ALA A 221 -19.05 2.30 4.28
C ALA A 221 -18.77 1.58 2.94
N THR A 222 -19.51 1.98 1.90
CA THR A 222 -19.31 1.45 0.54
C THR A 222 -17.93 1.79 -0.03
N ASP A 223 -17.49 1.06 -1.06
CA ASP A 223 -16.26 1.35 -1.82
C ASP A 223 -16.13 2.82 -2.21
N THR A 224 -17.19 3.41 -2.76
CA THR A 224 -17.21 4.82 -3.17
C THR A 224 -16.99 5.77 -2.00
N VAL A 225 -17.66 5.53 -0.87
CA VAL A 225 -17.49 6.35 0.34
C VAL A 225 -16.05 6.31 0.84
N MET A 226 -15.45 5.12 0.89
CA MET A 226 -14.07 4.97 1.32
C MET A 226 -13.08 5.57 0.31
N GLN A 227 -13.39 5.54 -0.98
CA GLN A 227 -12.61 6.21 -2.02
C GLN A 227 -12.68 7.74 -1.88
N ASP A 228 -13.86 8.30 -1.60
CA ASP A 228 -14.05 9.74 -1.36
C ASP A 228 -13.27 10.20 -0.13
N ILE A 229 -13.29 9.44 0.96
CA ILE A 229 -12.48 9.72 2.16
C ILE A 229 -10.98 9.73 1.84
N ALA A 230 -10.50 8.78 1.03
CA ALA A 230 -9.09 8.75 0.59
C ALA A 230 -8.71 10.00 -0.22
N ALA A 231 -9.55 10.40 -1.19
CA ALA A 231 -9.32 11.59 -2.00
C ALA A 231 -9.29 12.86 -1.14
N LYS A 232 -10.26 13.03 -0.23
CA LYS A 232 -10.28 14.15 0.75
C LYS A 232 -9.01 14.18 1.60
N THR A 233 -8.62 13.03 2.15
CA THR A 233 -7.42 12.90 2.98
C THR A 233 -6.16 13.38 2.24
N LEU A 234 -5.97 12.97 0.99
CA LEU A 234 -4.78 13.37 0.22
C LEU A 234 -4.84 14.84 -0.22
N ASN A 235 -6.02 15.39 -0.49
CA ASN A 235 -6.19 16.81 -0.75
C ASN A 235 -5.76 17.64 0.47
N ASP A 236 -6.24 17.27 1.66
CA ASP A 236 -5.90 17.96 2.91
C ASP A 236 -4.40 17.83 3.23
N TYR A 237 -3.83 16.64 3.05
CA TYR A 237 -2.40 16.41 3.20
C TYR A 237 -1.56 17.29 2.28
N THR A 238 -1.89 17.36 0.98
CA THR A 238 -1.14 18.22 0.05
C THR A 238 -1.27 19.69 0.40
N SER A 239 -2.47 20.14 0.78
CA SER A 239 -2.72 21.52 1.20
C SER A 239 -1.85 21.91 2.40
N TRP A 240 -1.80 21.03 3.41
CA TRP A 240 -0.90 21.19 4.55
C TRP A 240 0.58 21.19 4.15
N LYS A 241 1.02 20.29 3.26
CA LYS A 241 2.42 20.28 2.78
C LYS A 241 2.83 21.56 2.06
N HIS A 242 1.91 22.20 1.36
CA HIS A 242 2.16 23.47 0.70
C HIS A 242 2.28 24.62 1.71
N SER A 243 1.45 24.63 2.76
CA SER A 243 1.52 25.68 3.79
C SER A 243 2.78 25.61 4.65
N GLN A 244 3.46 24.45 4.72
CA GLN A 244 4.75 24.33 5.41
C GLN A 244 5.95 24.84 4.60
N ARG A 245 5.77 25.12 3.30
CA ARG A 245 6.86 25.58 2.40
C ARG A 245 6.86 27.09 2.15
N GLY A 246 5.83 27.81 2.60
CA GLY A 246 5.73 29.28 2.54
C GLY A 246 6.00 29.90 3.89
#